data_AF-A0A2G2DCM9-F1
#
_entry.id   AF-A0A2G2DCM9-F1
#
_cell.length_a   1.000
_cell.length_b   1.000
_cell.length_c   1.000
_cell.angle_alpha   90.00
_cell.angle_beta   90.00
_cell.angle_gamma   90.00
#
_symmetry.space_group_name_H-M   'P 1'
#
loop_
_entity.id
_entity.type
_entity.pdbx_description
1 polymer ?
#
loop_
_entity_poly.entity_id
_entity_poly.type
_entity_poly.pdbx_seq_one_letter_code
_entity_poly.pdbx_strand_id
1 'polypeptide(L)'
;MTASEIMQSYCVKVNGGSGVLVNAMTQEYSYVLTAAHVISEQQGDHVVQDYQDNLLTVLAVFPLDLPSAERIRAEPQIYDVAILKVAYQERVAQKYLPVSDLLDRASLTLVGFPTTERDSPNPIKERTGYKASVANELVIINLDGIPGKNAICGMSGGGVYHVQDEKPLLIGIEFQMDGTGTEQQYGRVQCHSIARFEELISAPNVPMIPAYLECFSNMRKDIFSFNVDDPSNVSALKLELDKVADYLITNGLLPPYKVMERYDSDLLVDPKDFRDLKTYELWVAYLEFLVISVLIDRSESADAAYLKMLERKRRLVYTSDGTNWIRRLEYLLEAAYRLLDKDGTLIVASPEPAAKVLPKGFQLEKVISNISVVPAQGIFAIDSIDSFKCAILASYKLAHLEGLRRECVVEVEDEYLSVQQGKSKLDLLREKLSEIIN
;
A
#
# COMPACT_ATOMS: atom_id res chain seq x y z
N MET A 1 20.00 -13.35 -4.32
CA MET A 1 20.56 -12.14 -4.94
C MET A 1 20.88 -11.16 -3.84
N THR A 2 22.02 -10.49 -3.91
CA THR A 2 22.38 -9.37 -3.02
C THR A 2 21.52 -8.15 -3.34
N ALA A 3 21.48 -7.14 -2.46
CA ALA A 3 20.78 -5.89 -2.74
C ALA A 3 21.26 -5.23 -4.05
N SER A 4 22.57 -5.26 -4.30
CA SER A 4 23.21 -4.78 -5.55
C SER A 4 22.68 -5.51 -6.79
N GLU A 5 22.69 -6.84 -6.79
CA GLU A 5 22.16 -7.64 -7.91
C GLU A 5 20.67 -7.37 -8.17
N ILE A 6 19.87 -7.18 -7.10
CA ILE A 6 18.45 -6.84 -7.21
C ILE A 6 18.27 -5.47 -7.86
N MET A 7 18.98 -4.44 -7.38
CA MET A 7 18.90 -3.08 -7.96
C MET A 7 19.29 -3.07 -9.44
N GLN A 8 20.36 -3.78 -9.80
CA GLN A 8 20.80 -3.90 -11.19
C GLN A 8 19.76 -4.62 -12.06
N SER A 9 19.10 -5.65 -11.53
CA SER A 9 18.08 -6.40 -12.27
C SER A 9 16.88 -5.54 -12.68
N TYR A 10 16.58 -4.48 -11.93
CA TYR A 10 15.49 -3.53 -12.25
C TYR A 10 15.94 -2.37 -13.13
N CYS A 11 17.25 -2.18 -13.31
CA CYS A 11 17.78 -1.14 -14.17
C CYS A 11 17.62 -1.53 -15.64
N VAL A 12 17.15 -0.58 -16.46
CA VAL A 12 17.03 -0.74 -17.91
C VAL A 12 17.74 0.39 -18.62
N LYS A 13 18.23 0.11 -19.83
CA LYS A 13 18.79 1.09 -20.75
C LYS A 13 17.67 1.64 -21.61
N VAL A 14 17.42 2.94 -21.55
CA VAL A 14 16.39 3.62 -22.33
C VAL A 14 17.10 4.57 -23.28
N ASN A 15 17.14 4.26 -24.57
CA ASN A 15 17.91 5.02 -25.56
C ASN A 15 19.35 5.33 -25.04
N GLY A 16 19.71 6.62 -24.98
CA GLY A 16 20.98 7.14 -24.47
C GLY A 16 21.04 7.35 -22.94
N GLY A 17 19.98 7.00 -22.21
CA GLY A 17 19.86 7.13 -20.76
C GLY A 17 19.54 5.80 -20.06
N SER A 18 18.95 5.90 -18.88
CA SER A 18 18.59 4.80 -17.99
C SER A 18 17.09 4.81 -17.67
N GLY A 19 16.60 3.75 -17.05
CA GLY A 19 15.24 3.62 -16.57
C GLY A 19 15.16 2.61 -15.43
N VAL A 20 14.01 2.56 -14.77
CA VAL A 20 13.72 1.56 -13.72
C VAL A 20 12.44 0.82 -14.05
N LEU A 21 12.51 -0.51 -14.09
CA LEU A 21 11.34 -1.38 -14.20
C LEU A 21 10.58 -1.45 -12.87
N VAL A 22 9.27 -1.21 -12.96
CA VAL A 22 8.33 -1.34 -11.84
C VAL A 22 7.04 -2.01 -12.33
N ASN A 23 6.37 -2.75 -11.44
CA ASN A 23 5.09 -3.37 -11.79
C ASN A 23 3.90 -2.45 -11.54
N ALA A 24 2.94 -2.51 -12.46
CA ALA A 24 1.60 -1.98 -12.28
C ALA A 24 0.73 -3.00 -11.53
N MET A 25 -0.43 -2.58 -10.99
CA MET A 25 -1.42 -3.52 -10.40
C MET A 25 -2.19 -4.31 -11.47
N THR A 26 -1.48 -4.87 -12.44
CA THR A 26 -1.99 -5.73 -13.50
C THR A 26 -0.86 -6.61 -14.05
N GLN A 27 -1.23 -7.76 -14.63
CA GLN A 27 -0.30 -8.66 -15.33
C GLN A 27 -0.28 -8.44 -16.85
N GLU A 28 -0.98 -7.40 -17.34
CA GLU A 28 -1.00 -7.08 -18.78
C GLU A 28 0.24 -6.29 -19.22
N TYR A 29 0.85 -5.52 -18.32
CA TYR A 29 1.98 -4.66 -18.61
C TYR A 29 2.78 -4.31 -17.35
N SER A 30 4.00 -3.85 -17.54
CA SER A 30 4.84 -3.21 -16.53
C SER A 30 5.17 -1.78 -16.95
N TYR A 31 5.78 -0.99 -16.08
CA TYR A 31 6.24 0.36 -16.39
C TYR A 31 7.75 0.44 -16.34
N VAL A 32 8.31 1.33 -17.15
CA VAL A 32 9.67 1.84 -17.01
C VAL A 32 9.59 3.32 -16.68
N LEU A 33 10.07 3.70 -15.50
CA LEU A 33 10.19 5.08 -15.08
C LEU A 33 11.51 5.65 -15.60
N THR A 34 11.49 6.85 -16.18
CA THR A 34 12.70 7.50 -16.72
C THR A 34 12.55 9.03 -16.70
N ALA A 35 13.62 9.74 -17.05
CA ALA A 35 13.59 11.18 -17.26
C ALA A 35 13.03 11.50 -18.67
N ALA A 36 12.18 12.51 -18.80
CA ALA A 36 11.54 12.83 -20.07
C ALA A 36 12.56 13.24 -21.15
N HIS A 37 13.65 13.92 -20.79
CA HIS A 37 14.67 14.31 -21.75
C HIS A 37 15.30 13.10 -22.46
N VAL A 38 15.42 11.95 -21.78
CA VAL A 38 15.99 10.70 -22.32
C VAL A 38 15.20 10.19 -23.54
N ILE A 39 13.90 10.47 -23.57
CA ILE A 39 13.00 10.00 -24.63
C ILE A 39 12.48 11.13 -25.54
N SER A 40 12.60 12.40 -25.13
CA SER A 40 12.17 13.56 -25.92
C SER A 40 13.15 13.96 -27.03
N GLU A 41 14.43 13.57 -26.92
CA GLU A 41 15.49 14.00 -27.83
C GLU A 41 15.58 13.16 -29.12
N GLN A 42 14.84 12.05 -29.24
CA GLN A 42 14.85 11.18 -30.41
C GLN A 42 13.46 11.11 -31.06
N GLN A 43 13.34 11.54 -32.32
CA GLN A 43 12.15 11.37 -33.16
C GLN A 43 11.96 9.92 -33.68
N GLY A 44 12.31 8.91 -32.88
CA GLY A 44 12.29 7.49 -33.27
C GLY A 44 11.63 6.59 -32.24
N ASP A 45 11.64 5.28 -32.49
CA ASP A 45 11.12 4.28 -31.56
C ASP A 45 11.88 4.35 -30.23
N HIS A 46 11.14 4.30 -29.12
CA HIS A 46 11.72 4.23 -27.78
C HIS A 46 12.32 2.84 -27.56
N VAL A 47 13.65 2.73 -27.56
CA VAL A 47 14.34 1.47 -27.35
C VAL A 47 14.60 1.26 -25.86
N VAL A 48 14.05 0.19 -25.33
CA VAL A 48 14.24 -0.23 -23.93
C VAL A 48 14.92 -1.59 -23.93
N GLN A 49 16.06 -1.69 -23.27
CA GLN A 49 16.79 -2.94 -23.05
C GLN A 49 16.93 -3.21 -21.57
N ASP A 50 16.71 -4.46 -21.15
CA ASP A 50 16.93 -4.82 -19.75
C ASP A 50 18.41 -5.06 -19.40
N TYR A 51 18.68 -5.39 -18.14
CA TYR A 51 20.04 -5.65 -17.63
C TYR A 51 20.76 -6.85 -18.31
N GLN A 52 20.04 -7.66 -19.09
CA GLN A 52 20.56 -8.77 -19.89
C GLN A 52 20.61 -8.42 -21.38
N ASP A 53 20.43 -7.13 -21.72
CA ASP A 53 20.32 -6.60 -23.08
C ASP A 53 19.12 -7.15 -23.89
N ASN A 54 18.10 -7.72 -23.24
CA ASN A 54 16.87 -8.13 -23.91
C ASN A 54 16.02 -6.89 -24.26
N LEU A 55 15.51 -6.84 -25.49
CA LEU A 55 14.60 -5.77 -25.91
C LEU A 55 13.21 -5.93 -25.25
N LEU A 56 12.73 -4.86 -24.63
CA LEU A 56 11.39 -4.78 -24.09
C LEU A 56 10.46 -4.08 -25.08
N THR A 57 9.29 -4.66 -25.31
CA THR A 57 8.28 -4.07 -26.21
C THR A 57 7.59 -2.90 -25.50
N VAL A 58 7.76 -1.69 -26.04
CA VAL A 58 7.07 -0.47 -25.58
C VAL A 58 5.67 -0.43 -26.18
N LEU A 59 4.67 -0.29 -25.31
CA LEU A 59 3.25 -0.29 -25.64
C LEU A 59 2.66 1.14 -25.69
N ALA A 60 3.16 2.04 -24.84
CA ALA A 60 2.71 3.44 -24.74
C ALA A 60 3.73 4.30 -23.97
N VAL A 61 3.57 5.61 -24.05
CA VAL A 61 4.39 6.60 -23.32
C VAL A 61 3.49 7.59 -22.59
N PHE A 62 3.90 8.00 -21.39
CA PHE A 62 3.21 8.98 -20.56
C PHE A 62 4.19 10.08 -20.09
N PRO A 63 3.76 11.36 -20.10
CA PRO A 63 2.50 11.85 -20.67
C PRO A 63 2.44 11.63 -22.21
N LEU A 64 1.22 11.53 -22.76
CA LEU A 64 1.01 11.29 -24.20
C LEU A 64 1.66 12.39 -25.05
N ASP A 65 1.52 13.64 -24.58
CA ASP A 65 2.19 14.80 -25.14
C ASP A 65 3.41 15.14 -24.28
N LEU A 66 4.57 14.57 -24.63
CA LEU A 66 5.82 14.89 -23.95
C LEU A 66 6.12 16.39 -24.07
N PRO A 67 6.52 17.07 -22.98
CA PRO A 67 6.97 18.45 -23.05
C PRO A 67 8.13 18.60 -24.05
N SER A 68 8.18 19.73 -24.77
CA SER A 68 9.30 19.99 -25.68
C SER A 68 10.62 20.05 -24.92
N ALA A 69 11.73 19.69 -25.57
CA ALA A 69 13.06 19.76 -24.96
C ALA A 69 13.40 21.14 -24.38
N GLU A 70 12.86 22.23 -24.96
CA GLU A 70 12.98 23.59 -24.42
C GLU A 70 12.25 23.76 -23.09
N ARG A 71 11.00 23.26 -22.98
CA ARG A 71 10.24 23.30 -21.73
C ARG A 71 10.88 22.44 -20.65
N ILE A 72 11.37 21.25 -21.01
CA ILE A 72 12.09 20.37 -20.09
C ILE A 72 13.34 21.10 -19.55
N ARG A 73 14.15 21.72 -20.42
CA ARG A 73 15.33 22.48 -19.97
C ARG A 73 15.00 23.71 -19.12
N ALA A 74 13.87 24.37 -19.38
CA ALA A 74 13.46 25.56 -18.64
C ALA A 74 12.98 25.23 -17.21
N GLU A 75 12.22 24.13 -17.05
CA GLU A 75 11.64 23.73 -15.76
C GLU A 75 11.74 22.21 -15.57
N PRO A 76 12.95 21.64 -15.46
CA PRO A 76 13.16 20.19 -15.42
C PRO A 76 12.56 19.55 -14.16
N GLN A 77 12.48 20.30 -13.05
CA GLN A 77 11.80 19.90 -11.81
C GLN A 77 10.27 19.76 -11.95
N ILE A 78 9.69 20.15 -13.08
CA ILE A 78 8.26 20.00 -13.38
C ILE A 78 8.05 19.02 -14.52
N TYR A 79 8.85 19.14 -15.59
CA TYR A 79 8.57 18.47 -16.86
C TYR A 79 9.46 17.27 -17.15
N ASP A 80 10.54 17.04 -16.41
CA ASP A 80 11.52 15.98 -16.72
C ASP A 80 11.15 14.61 -16.14
N VAL A 81 9.91 14.18 -16.37
CA VAL A 81 9.33 12.94 -15.84
C VAL A 81 8.61 12.22 -16.97
N ALA A 82 8.92 10.94 -17.19
CA ALA A 82 8.21 10.11 -18.16
C ALA A 82 8.08 8.65 -17.73
N ILE A 83 7.05 7.99 -18.25
CA ILE A 83 6.77 6.57 -18.04
C ILE A 83 6.59 5.89 -19.40
N LEU A 84 7.31 4.80 -19.62
CA LEU A 84 7.06 3.90 -20.75
C LEU A 84 6.27 2.70 -20.25
N LYS A 85 5.11 2.45 -20.86
CA LYS A 85 4.36 1.20 -20.68
C LYS A 85 5.02 0.11 -21.50
N VAL A 86 5.37 -1.02 -20.89
CA VAL A 86 6.04 -2.13 -21.58
C VAL A 86 5.28 -3.44 -21.36
N ALA A 87 5.55 -4.44 -22.21
CA ALA A 87 5.05 -5.80 -21.99
C ALA A 87 5.39 -6.29 -20.57
N TYR A 88 4.47 -7.01 -19.93
CA TYR A 88 4.60 -7.45 -18.54
C TYR A 88 5.89 -8.21 -18.27
N GLN A 89 6.54 -7.90 -17.15
CA GLN A 89 7.79 -8.49 -16.72
C GLN A 89 7.60 -9.26 -15.40
N GLU A 90 7.39 -10.57 -15.49
CA GLU A 90 7.09 -11.45 -14.33
C GLU A 90 8.19 -11.40 -13.24
N ARG A 91 9.45 -11.20 -13.64
CA ARG A 91 10.59 -11.14 -12.72
C ARG A 91 10.67 -9.87 -11.86
N VAL A 92 9.88 -8.85 -12.17
CA VAL A 92 9.94 -7.56 -11.46
C VAL A 92 9.15 -7.69 -10.16
N ALA A 93 9.79 -7.45 -9.03
CA ALA A 93 9.16 -7.36 -7.72
C ALA A 93 9.65 -6.10 -7.00
N GLN A 94 9.86 -5.04 -7.78
CA GLN A 94 10.49 -3.81 -7.35
C GLN A 94 9.58 -3.06 -6.38
N LYS A 95 10.18 -2.67 -5.25
CA LYS A 95 9.51 -2.04 -4.12
C LYS A 95 9.86 -0.57 -4.07
N TYR A 96 8.97 0.28 -3.57
CA TYR A 96 9.28 1.69 -3.32
C TYR A 96 8.94 2.09 -1.88
N LEU A 97 9.62 3.13 -1.41
CA LEU A 97 9.39 3.76 -0.11
C LEU A 97 9.11 5.26 -0.36
N PRO A 98 8.00 5.81 0.17
CA PRO A 98 7.74 7.24 0.12
C PRO A 98 8.90 8.05 0.70
N VAL A 99 9.21 9.18 0.09
CA VAL A 99 10.30 10.05 0.54
C VAL A 99 10.02 10.63 1.94
N SER A 100 8.74 10.79 2.31
CA SER A 100 8.31 11.21 3.65
C SER A 100 8.83 10.29 4.77
N ASP A 101 9.08 9.03 4.44
CA ASP A 101 9.42 7.99 5.42
C ASP A 101 10.95 7.86 5.57
N LEU A 102 11.72 8.61 4.77
CA LEU A 102 13.17 8.62 4.86
C LEU A 102 13.66 9.52 5.99
N LEU A 103 14.44 8.94 6.89
CA LEU A 103 15.20 9.67 7.89
C LEU A 103 16.15 10.70 7.27
N ASP A 104 16.48 11.74 8.04
CA ASP A 104 17.49 12.70 7.63
C ASP A 104 18.86 12.04 7.47
N ARG A 105 19.54 12.38 6.36
CA ARG A 105 20.79 11.75 5.93
C ARG A 105 20.70 10.23 5.73
N ALA A 106 19.53 9.70 5.39
CA ALA A 106 19.39 8.30 4.97
C ALA A 106 20.40 7.99 3.83
N SER A 107 21.04 6.82 3.91
CA SER A 107 21.93 6.32 2.87
C SER A 107 21.14 5.97 1.62
N LEU A 108 21.63 6.40 0.46
CA LEU A 108 21.00 6.21 -0.83
C LEU A 108 22.02 5.66 -1.83
N THR A 109 21.55 4.86 -2.79
CA THR A 109 22.37 4.33 -3.89
C THR A 109 21.71 4.66 -5.22
N LEU A 110 22.42 5.39 -6.08
CA LEU A 110 22.05 5.66 -7.46
C LEU A 110 22.54 4.51 -8.35
N VAL A 111 21.68 3.99 -9.20
CA VAL A 111 21.96 2.88 -10.13
C VAL A 111 21.53 3.25 -11.54
N GLY A 112 22.43 3.07 -12.51
CA GLY A 112 22.19 3.47 -13.91
C GLY A 112 23.29 3.05 -14.87
N PHE A 113 23.13 3.43 -16.14
CA PHE A 113 24.03 3.12 -17.27
C PHE A 113 24.83 4.35 -17.71
N PRO A 114 25.96 4.68 -17.05
CA PRO A 114 26.78 5.80 -17.47
C PRO A 114 27.35 5.56 -18.87
N THR A 115 27.33 6.61 -19.70
CA THR A 115 27.74 6.56 -21.11
C THR A 115 29.13 5.98 -21.31
N THR A 116 30.06 6.28 -20.40
CA THR A 116 31.45 5.81 -20.49
C THR A 116 31.63 4.31 -20.26
N GLU A 117 30.61 3.62 -19.74
CA GLU A 117 30.71 2.21 -19.33
C GLU A 117 29.75 1.30 -20.11
N ARG A 118 28.93 1.85 -21.02
CA ARG A 118 27.88 1.11 -21.73
C ARG A 118 28.37 -0.11 -22.49
N ASP A 119 29.60 -0.03 -23.02
CA ASP A 119 30.23 -1.12 -23.77
C ASP A 119 31.17 -1.97 -22.89
N SER A 120 31.22 -1.71 -21.58
CA SER A 120 32.01 -2.49 -20.64
C SER A 120 31.30 -3.80 -20.27
N PRO A 121 32.01 -4.82 -19.77
CA PRO A 121 31.39 -6.06 -19.28
C PRO A 121 30.42 -5.85 -18.11
N ASN A 122 30.51 -4.72 -17.39
CA ASN A 122 29.67 -4.37 -16.25
C ASN A 122 29.11 -2.96 -16.47
N PRO A 123 28.12 -2.78 -17.36
CA PRO A 123 27.70 -1.46 -17.83
C PRO A 123 26.85 -0.69 -16.81
N ILE A 124 26.25 -1.39 -15.85
CA ILE A 124 25.48 -0.78 -14.76
C ILE A 124 26.44 -0.39 -13.65
N LYS A 125 26.37 0.87 -13.19
CA LYS A 125 27.17 1.36 -12.08
C LYS A 125 26.30 1.81 -10.92
N GLU A 126 26.84 1.64 -9.73
CA GLU A 126 26.26 2.07 -8.47
C GLU A 126 27.08 3.22 -7.88
N ARG A 127 26.39 4.22 -7.33
CA ARG A 127 26.99 5.36 -6.63
C ARG A 127 26.26 5.56 -5.31
N THR A 128 26.96 5.33 -4.21
CA THR A 128 26.41 5.58 -2.87
C THR A 128 26.42 7.06 -2.54
N GLY A 129 25.59 7.44 -1.59
CA GLY A 129 25.49 8.80 -1.08
C GLY A 129 24.46 8.88 0.05
N TYR A 130 24.02 10.10 0.32
CA TYR A 130 23.02 10.36 1.36
C TYR A 130 22.05 11.48 0.98
N LYS A 131 20.85 11.39 1.53
CA LYS A 131 19.79 12.42 1.41
C LYS A 131 20.33 13.76 1.94
N ALA A 132 20.38 14.77 1.07
CA ALA A 132 20.76 16.13 1.45
C ALA A 132 19.53 16.96 1.83
N SER A 133 18.49 16.96 0.99
CA SER A 133 17.23 17.67 1.25
C SER A 133 16.10 17.12 0.40
N VAL A 134 14.87 17.43 0.81
CA VAL A 134 13.64 17.12 0.06
C VAL A 134 12.76 18.37 0.07
N ALA A 135 12.27 18.76 -1.11
CA ALA A 135 11.28 19.84 -1.22
C ALA A 135 10.41 19.61 -2.47
N ASN A 136 9.08 19.67 -2.33
CA ASN A 136 8.13 19.50 -3.44
C ASN A 136 8.40 18.25 -4.28
N GLU A 137 8.55 17.09 -3.63
CA GLU A 137 8.86 15.80 -4.27
C GLU A 137 10.21 15.73 -5.01
N LEU A 138 11.04 16.77 -4.89
CA LEU A 138 12.41 16.79 -5.39
C LEU A 138 13.37 16.36 -4.28
N VAL A 139 14.12 15.30 -4.52
CA VAL A 139 15.15 14.78 -3.61
C VAL A 139 16.51 15.21 -4.10
N ILE A 140 17.31 15.81 -3.23
CA ILE A 140 18.71 16.13 -3.50
C ILE A 140 19.60 15.15 -2.75
N ILE A 141 20.60 14.61 -3.45
CA ILE A 141 21.50 13.58 -2.93
C ILE A 141 22.93 14.07 -3.09
N ASN A 142 23.73 13.90 -2.05
CA ASN A 142 25.18 14.06 -2.13
C ASN A 142 25.80 12.67 -2.32
N LEU A 143 26.43 12.45 -3.46
CA LEU A 143 27.13 11.21 -3.81
C LEU A 143 28.53 11.18 -3.19
N ASP A 144 28.90 10.01 -2.68
CA ASP A 144 30.23 9.76 -2.11
C ASP A 144 31.32 9.84 -3.18
N GLY A 145 32.49 10.30 -2.79
CA GLY A 145 33.63 10.47 -3.71
C GLY A 145 33.50 11.63 -4.70
N ILE A 146 32.39 12.38 -4.66
CA ILE A 146 32.15 13.59 -5.43
C ILE A 146 32.42 13.37 -6.95
N PRO A 147 31.72 12.42 -7.59
CA PRO A 147 31.93 12.13 -9.01
C PRO A 147 31.67 13.37 -9.87
N GLY A 148 32.56 13.59 -10.84
CA GLY A 148 32.37 14.60 -11.88
C GLY A 148 31.34 14.15 -12.92
N LYS A 149 30.86 15.11 -13.73
CA LYS A 149 29.81 14.91 -14.74
C LYS A 149 29.99 13.68 -15.62
N ASN A 150 31.20 13.41 -16.11
CA ASN A 150 31.44 12.29 -17.03
C ASN A 150 31.16 10.92 -16.41
N ALA A 151 31.27 10.79 -15.09
CA ALA A 151 31.01 9.54 -14.37
C ALA A 151 29.52 9.28 -14.11
N ILE A 152 28.67 10.30 -14.29
CA ILE A 152 27.22 10.26 -14.05
C ILE A 152 26.43 10.38 -15.37
N CYS A 153 26.98 11.08 -16.37
CA CYS A 153 26.35 11.26 -17.67
C CYS A 153 25.87 9.91 -18.26
N GLY A 154 24.61 9.85 -18.69
CA GLY A 154 23.95 8.62 -19.16
C GLY A 154 23.17 7.87 -18.08
N MET A 155 23.36 8.19 -16.80
CA MET A 155 22.59 7.61 -15.70
C MET A 155 21.20 8.24 -15.51
N SER A 156 20.88 9.35 -16.20
CA SER A 156 19.56 9.98 -16.18
C SER A 156 18.44 8.98 -16.48
N GLY A 157 17.40 8.99 -15.64
CA GLY A 157 16.36 7.98 -15.56
C GLY A 157 16.70 6.78 -14.64
N GLY A 158 17.90 6.77 -14.06
CA GLY A 158 18.37 5.73 -13.15
C GLY A 158 17.66 5.76 -11.80
N GLY A 159 17.59 4.60 -11.16
CA GLY A 159 16.90 4.46 -9.88
C GLY A 159 17.74 4.90 -8.71
N VAL A 160 17.11 5.54 -7.73
CA VAL A 160 17.71 5.81 -6.42
C VAL A 160 17.04 4.96 -5.37
N TYR A 161 17.85 4.26 -4.59
CA TYR A 161 17.40 3.24 -3.66
C TYR A 161 17.87 3.51 -2.24
N HIS A 162 17.02 3.20 -1.27
CA HIS A 162 17.40 3.00 0.12
C HIS A 162 17.42 1.49 0.40
N VAL A 163 18.48 0.98 1.03
CA VAL A 163 18.58 -0.45 1.36
C VAL A 163 18.28 -0.64 2.84
N GLN A 164 17.20 -1.39 3.13
CA GLN A 164 16.80 -1.75 4.48
C GLN A 164 16.76 -3.28 4.59
N ASP A 165 17.53 -3.85 5.53
CA ASP A 165 17.60 -5.31 5.74
C ASP A 165 17.87 -6.10 4.44
N GLU A 166 18.87 -5.67 3.66
CA GLU A 166 19.22 -6.23 2.33
C GLU A 166 18.12 -6.10 1.25
N LYS A 167 17.06 -5.33 1.50
CA LYS A 167 15.99 -5.07 0.53
C LYS A 167 16.14 -3.67 -0.05
N PRO A 168 16.39 -3.55 -1.37
CA PRO A 168 16.40 -2.24 -2.02
C PRO A 168 14.97 -1.72 -2.20
N LEU A 169 14.73 -0.49 -1.74
CA LEU A 169 13.48 0.23 -1.85
C LEU A 169 13.71 1.47 -2.73
N LEU A 170 12.99 1.57 -3.84
CA LEU A 170 13.04 2.73 -4.73
C LEU A 170 12.52 3.98 -4.03
N ILE A 171 13.27 5.05 -4.11
CA ILE A 171 12.93 6.36 -3.54
C ILE A 171 12.50 7.32 -4.64
N GLY A 172 13.15 7.22 -5.79
CA GLY A 172 12.93 8.13 -6.91
C GLY A 172 13.79 7.79 -8.11
N ILE A 173 13.69 8.65 -9.11
CA ILE A 173 14.36 8.54 -10.40
C ILE A 173 15.25 9.77 -10.58
N GLU A 174 16.55 9.54 -10.79
CA GLU A 174 17.51 10.61 -11.07
C GLU A 174 17.26 11.19 -12.46
N PHE A 175 17.36 12.50 -12.60
CA PHE A 175 17.19 13.15 -13.91
C PHE A 175 18.33 14.11 -14.23
N GLN A 176 18.93 14.77 -13.24
CA GLN A 176 20.05 15.66 -13.49
C GLN A 176 20.98 15.84 -12.28
N MET A 177 22.18 16.37 -12.55
CA MET A 177 23.07 16.88 -11.52
C MET A 177 22.59 18.22 -10.96
N ASP A 178 22.78 18.43 -9.65
CA ASP A 178 22.42 19.66 -8.94
C ASP A 178 23.46 20.77 -9.19
N GLY A 179 23.39 21.43 -10.35
CA GLY A 179 24.25 22.56 -10.70
C GLY A 179 23.92 23.16 -12.07
N THR A 180 23.95 24.49 -12.18
CA THR A 180 23.62 25.23 -13.41
C THR A 180 24.81 25.43 -14.34
N GLY A 181 26.04 25.35 -13.82
CA GLY A 181 27.29 25.41 -14.58
C GLY A 181 28.08 24.10 -14.52
N THR A 182 28.86 23.79 -15.56
CA THR A 182 29.73 22.60 -15.61
C THR A 182 30.73 22.53 -14.46
N GLU A 183 31.16 23.68 -13.92
CA GLU A 183 32.05 23.79 -12.76
C GLU A 183 31.34 23.66 -11.40
N GLN A 184 30.01 23.46 -11.39
CA GLN A 184 29.21 23.29 -10.18
C GLN A 184 28.58 21.88 -10.08
N GLN A 185 28.74 21.07 -11.12
CA GLN A 185 28.16 19.72 -11.24
C GLN A 185 29.12 18.67 -10.65
N TYR A 186 29.26 18.68 -9.33
CA TYR A 186 30.15 17.77 -8.60
C TYR A 186 29.39 17.03 -7.51
N GLY A 187 29.24 15.71 -7.67
CA GLY A 187 28.76 14.83 -6.60
C GLY A 187 27.39 15.15 -6.01
N ARG A 188 26.56 15.97 -6.66
CA ARG A 188 25.21 16.28 -6.21
C ARG A 188 24.23 16.03 -7.34
N VAL A 189 23.17 15.28 -7.07
CA VAL A 189 22.15 14.90 -8.05
C VAL A 189 20.76 15.18 -7.54
N GLN A 190 19.83 15.35 -8.48
CA GLN A 190 18.43 15.59 -8.25
C GLN A 190 17.60 14.42 -8.75
N CYS A 191 16.58 14.07 -7.97
CA CYS A 191 15.71 12.96 -8.26
C CYS A 191 14.26 13.34 -8.04
N HIS A 192 13.38 12.89 -8.92
CA HIS A 192 11.94 12.96 -8.72
C HIS A 192 11.50 11.80 -7.83
N SER A 193 10.72 12.09 -6.79
CA SER A 193 10.12 11.04 -5.97
C SER A 193 9.13 10.20 -6.78
N ILE A 194 8.81 9.01 -6.29
CA ILE A 194 7.82 8.13 -6.92
C ILE A 194 6.42 8.76 -6.98
N ALA A 195 6.08 9.67 -6.05
CA ALA A 195 4.80 10.37 -6.05
C ALA A 195 4.57 11.15 -7.37
N ARG A 196 5.63 11.75 -7.95
CA ARG A 196 5.53 12.45 -9.25
C ARG A 196 5.17 11.53 -10.41
N PHE A 197 5.62 10.28 -10.37
CA PHE A 197 5.27 9.30 -11.39
C PHE A 197 3.85 8.78 -11.17
N GLU A 198 3.40 8.62 -9.92
CA GLU A 198 2.00 8.27 -9.64
C GLU A 198 1.02 9.33 -10.15
N GLU A 199 1.37 10.63 -10.10
CA GLU A 199 0.56 11.73 -10.66
C GLU A 199 0.31 11.58 -12.17
N LEU A 200 1.24 10.97 -12.92
CA LEU A 200 1.09 10.75 -14.36
C LEU A 200 0.21 9.55 -14.70
N ILE A 201 0.00 8.62 -13.76
CA ILE A 201 -0.79 7.41 -13.99
C ILE A 201 -2.26 7.73 -13.71
N SER A 202 -3.00 7.97 -14.80
CA SER A 202 -4.45 8.18 -14.77
C SER A 202 -5.21 7.04 -15.43
N ALA A 203 -6.49 6.88 -15.07
CA ALA A 203 -7.40 5.91 -15.70
C ALA A 203 -7.38 6.08 -17.24
N PRO A 204 -7.36 4.99 -18.03
CA PRO A 204 -7.59 3.58 -17.65
C PRO A 204 -6.33 2.82 -17.18
N ASN A 205 -5.19 3.49 -17.00
CA ASN A 205 -3.98 2.83 -16.52
C ASN A 205 -4.03 2.60 -15.01
N VAL A 206 -3.40 1.51 -14.57
CA VAL A 206 -3.45 1.05 -13.18
C VAL A 206 -2.20 1.54 -12.44
N PRO A 207 -2.31 1.99 -11.16
CA PRO A 207 -1.17 2.44 -10.36
C PRO A 207 -0.03 1.43 -10.24
N MET A 208 1.12 1.89 -9.73
CA MET A 208 2.21 1.01 -9.30
C MET A 208 1.81 0.22 -8.04
N ILE A 209 2.36 -0.99 -7.85
CA ILE A 209 2.11 -1.79 -6.64
C ILE A 209 3.12 -1.39 -5.54
N PRO A 210 2.68 -0.83 -4.39
CA PRO A 210 3.50 -0.83 -3.19
C PRO A 210 3.88 -2.26 -2.79
N ALA A 211 5.15 -2.45 -2.46
CA ALA A 211 5.77 -3.68 -1.98
C ALA A 211 4.91 -4.62 -1.14
N TYR A 212 4.14 -4.04 -0.24
CA TYR A 212 3.38 -4.76 0.77
C TYR A 212 2.08 -5.33 0.20
N LEU A 213 1.53 -4.78 -0.89
CA LEU A 213 0.28 -5.24 -1.49
C LEU A 213 0.42 -6.54 -2.29
N GLU A 214 1.64 -6.97 -2.60
CA GLU A 214 1.90 -8.24 -3.30
C GLU A 214 1.59 -9.45 -2.41
N CYS A 215 1.79 -9.33 -1.10
CA CYS A 215 1.60 -10.44 -0.17
C CYS A 215 1.45 -9.95 1.27
N PHE A 216 0.50 -10.55 1.99
CA PHE A 216 0.28 -10.32 3.42
C PHE A 216 1.49 -10.68 4.31
N SER A 217 2.46 -11.46 3.82
CA SER A 217 3.71 -11.72 4.53
C SER A 217 4.49 -10.45 4.87
N ASN A 218 4.33 -9.38 4.08
CA ASN A 218 4.98 -8.10 4.33
C ASN A 218 4.41 -7.37 5.56
N MET A 219 3.16 -7.67 5.95
CA MET A 219 2.45 -7.06 7.09
C MET A 219 2.41 -7.95 8.33
N ARG A 220 2.81 -9.22 8.18
CA ARG A 220 2.68 -10.25 9.21
C ARG A 220 3.30 -9.87 10.55
N LYS A 221 4.39 -9.09 10.56
CA LYS A 221 5.06 -8.69 11.81
C LYS A 221 4.25 -7.67 12.64
N ASP A 222 3.32 -6.94 12.00
CA ASP A 222 2.65 -5.79 12.60
C ASP A 222 1.21 -6.09 13.03
N ILE A 223 0.68 -7.29 12.73
CA ILE A 223 -0.63 -7.73 13.23
C ILE A 223 -0.58 -8.04 14.73
N PHE A 224 -1.71 -7.86 15.40
CA PHE A 224 -1.96 -8.17 16.80
C PHE A 224 -0.95 -7.53 17.76
N SER A 225 -0.66 -6.24 17.55
CA SER A 225 0.10 -5.45 18.53
C SER A 225 -0.78 -5.17 19.76
N PHE A 226 -0.54 -5.91 20.83
CA PHE A 226 -1.28 -5.79 22.10
C PHE A 226 -0.54 -4.85 23.06
N ASN A 227 -1.19 -3.76 23.44
CA ASN A 227 -0.68 -2.83 24.45
C ASN A 227 -1.11 -3.29 25.85
N VAL A 228 -0.45 -4.33 26.37
CA VAL A 228 -0.69 -4.95 27.68
C VAL A 228 0.31 -4.47 28.73
N ASP A 229 0.00 -4.65 30.02
CA ASP A 229 0.90 -4.32 31.13
C ASP A 229 2.09 -5.30 31.18
N ASP A 230 1.86 -6.61 30.97
CA ASP A 230 2.93 -7.62 30.88
C ASP A 230 2.87 -8.41 29.55
N PRO A 231 3.79 -8.14 28.60
CA PRO A 231 3.83 -8.86 27.32
C PRO A 231 3.95 -10.39 27.43
N SER A 232 4.47 -10.91 28.54
CA SER A 232 4.60 -12.35 28.75
C SER A 232 3.24 -13.06 28.86
N ASN A 233 2.20 -12.38 29.36
CA ASN A 233 0.85 -12.90 29.52
C ASN A 233 0.24 -13.36 28.18
N VAL A 234 0.46 -12.56 27.13
CA VAL A 234 -0.13 -12.77 25.80
C VAL A 234 0.85 -13.32 24.77
N SER A 235 2.14 -13.45 25.11
CA SER A 235 3.21 -13.92 24.19
C SER A 235 2.87 -15.22 23.46
N ALA A 236 2.33 -16.22 24.18
CA ALA A 236 1.93 -17.50 23.59
C ALA A 236 0.71 -17.36 22.67
N LEU A 237 -0.26 -16.51 23.02
CA LEU A 237 -1.42 -16.22 22.16
C LEU A 237 -0.95 -15.55 20.87
N LYS A 238 -0.07 -14.54 20.97
CA LYS A 238 0.51 -13.85 19.82
C LYS A 238 1.21 -14.83 18.88
N LEU A 239 2.00 -15.76 19.44
CA LEU A 239 2.67 -16.79 18.64
C LEU A 239 1.67 -17.73 17.94
N GLU A 240 0.57 -18.10 18.59
CA GLU A 240 -0.49 -18.91 17.97
C GLU A 240 -1.20 -18.15 16.85
N LEU A 241 -1.51 -16.87 17.04
CA LEU A 241 -2.10 -16.00 16.01
C LEU A 241 -1.18 -15.83 14.81
N ASP A 242 0.12 -15.64 15.05
CA ASP A 242 1.13 -15.52 14.01
C ASP A 242 1.26 -16.80 13.18
N LYS A 243 1.13 -17.97 13.82
CA LYS A 243 1.09 -19.25 13.10
C LYS A 243 -0.16 -19.39 12.23
N VAL A 244 -1.31 -18.92 12.70
CA VAL A 244 -2.54 -18.90 11.88
C VAL A 244 -2.34 -18.00 10.67
N ALA A 245 -1.79 -16.79 10.85
CA ALA A 245 -1.49 -15.90 9.74
C ALA A 245 -0.51 -16.52 8.74
N ASP A 246 0.60 -17.09 9.21
CA ASP A 246 1.61 -17.76 8.37
C ASP A 246 1.00 -18.92 7.58
N TYR A 247 0.13 -19.71 8.23
CA TYR A 247 -0.57 -20.81 7.59
C TYR A 247 -1.52 -20.30 6.49
N LEU A 248 -2.32 -19.27 6.74
CA LEU A 248 -3.20 -18.69 5.71
C LEU A 248 -2.40 -18.17 4.51
N ILE A 249 -1.32 -17.42 4.77
CA ILE A 249 -0.44 -16.86 3.74
C ILE A 249 0.16 -17.98 2.87
N THR A 250 0.65 -19.06 3.48
CA THR A 250 1.29 -20.17 2.77
C THR A 250 0.28 -21.01 1.99
N ASN A 251 -0.98 -21.05 2.42
CA ASN A 251 -2.06 -21.85 1.80
C ASN A 251 -2.95 -21.04 0.84
N GLY A 252 -2.37 -20.08 0.11
CA GLY A 252 -3.04 -19.43 -1.00
C GLY A 252 -4.05 -18.36 -0.60
N LEU A 253 -3.83 -17.68 0.54
CA LEU A 253 -4.56 -16.46 0.87
C LEU A 253 -4.43 -15.45 -0.28
N LEU A 254 -5.57 -14.90 -0.70
CA LEU A 254 -5.63 -13.94 -1.79
C LEU A 254 -4.78 -12.70 -1.44
N PRO A 255 -3.85 -12.27 -2.31
CA PRO A 255 -2.96 -11.15 -1.98
C PRO A 255 -3.72 -9.82 -1.85
N PRO A 256 -3.21 -8.85 -1.09
CA PRO A 256 -3.90 -7.58 -0.83
C PRO A 256 -4.38 -6.87 -2.10
N TYR A 257 -3.56 -6.79 -3.16
CA TYR A 257 -3.97 -6.12 -4.40
C TYR A 257 -5.21 -6.76 -5.06
N LYS A 258 -5.37 -8.09 -4.97
CA LYS A 258 -6.56 -8.79 -5.50
C LYS A 258 -7.80 -8.56 -4.65
N VAL A 259 -7.63 -8.45 -3.34
CA VAL A 259 -8.69 -8.03 -2.43
C VAL A 259 -9.11 -6.60 -2.74
N MET A 260 -8.14 -5.72 -3.00
CA MET A 260 -8.37 -4.33 -3.37
C MET A 260 -9.12 -4.19 -4.69
N GLU A 261 -8.69 -4.90 -5.74
CA GLU A 261 -9.39 -4.95 -7.04
C GLU A 261 -10.84 -5.43 -6.89
N ARG A 262 -11.09 -6.37 -5.98
CA ARG A 262 -12.40 -7.00 -5.79
C ARG A 262 -13.40 -6.12 -5.05
N TYR A 263 -12.95 -5.42 -4.00
CA TYR A 263 -13.83 -4.68 -3.11
C TYR A 263 -13.73 -3.17 -3.28
N ASP A 264 -12.62 -2.66 -3.81
CA ASP A 264 -12.39 -1.24 -4.10
C ASP A 264 -12.87 -0.34 -2.94
N SER A 265 -13.66 0.68 -3.24
CA SER A 265 -14.20 1.63 -2.27
C SER A 265 -15.14 1.03 -1.21
N ASP A 266 -15.59 -0.23 -1.33
CA ASP A 266 -16.34 -0.93 -0.28
C ASP A 266 -15.45 -1.38 0.90
N LEU A 267 -14.13 -1.19 0.83
CA LEU A 267 -13.22 -1.34 1.97
C LEU A 267 -13.16 -0.08 2.84
N LEU A 268 -13.77 1.03 2.41
CA LEU A 268 -13.64 2.33 3.07
C LEU A 268 -14.93 2.75 3.78
N VAL A 269 -14.78 3.47 4.89
CA VAL A 269 -15.91 4.15 5.54
C VAL A 269 -16.41 5.32 4.68
N ASP A 270 -15.50 6.07 4.06
CA ASP A 270 -15.82 7.08 3.05
C ASP A 270 -15.31 6.63 1.67
N PRO A 271 -16.20 6.19 0.76
CA PRO A 271 -15.84 5.74 -0.59
C PRO A 271 -15.07 6.78 -1.43
N LYS A 272 -15.07 8.06 -1.03
CA LYS A 272 -14.40 9.12 -1.78
C LYS A 272 -12.91 9.23 -1.48
N ASP A 273 -12.41 8.66 -0.38
CA ASP A 273 -10.99 8.75 -0.01
C ASP A 273 -10.19 7.54 -0.50
N PHE A 274 -10.09 7.38 -1.83
CA PHE A 274 -9.37 6.27 -2.47
C PHE A 274 -7.90 6.14 -2.05
N ARG A 275 -7.30 7.18 -1.46
CA ARG A 275 -5.93 7.13 -0.94
C ARG A 275 -5.80 6.13 0.22
N ASP A 276 -6.86 5.95 1.00
CA ASP A 276 -6.90 5.02 2.12
C ASP A 276 -6.74 3.55 1.66
N LEU A 277 -7.12 3.21 0.42
CA LEU A 277 -6.95 1.86 -0.13
C LEU A 277 -5.48 1.43 -0.22
N LYS A 278 -4.57 2.40 -0.32
CA LYS A 278 -3.13 2.17 -0.37
C LYS A 278 -2.47 2.38 0.99
N THR A 279 -3.21 2.54 2.09
CA THR A 279 -2.56 2.70 3.41
C THR A 279 -2.09 1.35 3.93
N TYR A 280 -0.89 1.30 4.52
CA TYR A 280 -0.34 0.07 5.07
C TYR A 280 -1.23 -0.49 6.20
N GLU A 281 -1.78 0.40 7.00
CA GLU A 281 -2.61 0.15 8.17
C GLU A 281 -3.92 -0.56 7.82
N LEU A 282 -4.56 -0.20 6.70
CA LEU A 282 -5.73 -0.92 6.19
C LEU A 282 -5.43 -2.40 6.03
N TRP A 283 -4.29 -2.74 5.46
CA TRP A 283 -3.97 -4.13 5.12
C TRP A 283 -3.43 -4.93 6.30
N VAL A 284 -2.80 -4.28 7.27
CA VAL A 284 -2.55 -4.86 8.60
C VAL A 284 -3.89 -5.22 9.25
N ALA A 285 -4.83 -4.28 9.31
CA ALA A 285 -6.17 -4.50 9.87
C ALA A 285 -6.95 -5.58 9.10
N TYR A 286 -6.81 -5.64 7.77
CA TYR A 286 -7.44 -6.65 6.94
C TYR A 286 -6.91 -8.06 7.24
N LEU A 287 -5.59 -8.21 7.45
CA LEU A 287 -5.01 -9.49 7.84
C LEU A 287 -5.50 -9.93 9.23
N GLU A 288 -5.56 -9.02 10.21
CA GLU A 288 -6.16 -9.31 11.53
C GLU A 288 -7.62 -9.75 11.40
N PHE A 289 -8.41 -9.03 10.60
CA PHE A 289 -9.81 -9.35 10.32
C PHE A 289 -9.97 -10.76 9.75
N LEU A 290 -9.12 -11.18 8.82
CA LEU A 290 -9.16 -12.52 8.25
C LEU A 290 -8.81 -13.60 9.28
N VAL A 291 -7.76 -13.38 10.08
CA VAL A 291 -7.37 -14.31 11.15
C VAL A 291 -8.51 -14.45 12.16
N ILE A 292 -9.10 -13.34 12.63
CA ILE A 292 -10.28 -13.32 13.51
C ILE A 292 -11.44 -14.09 12.88
N SER A 293 -11.68 -13.86 11.59
CA SER A 293 -12.80 -14.47 10.88
C SER A 293 -12.67 -15.99 10.81
N VAL A 294 -11.49 -16.47 10.39
CA VAL A 294 -11.15 -17.89 10.29
C VAL A 294 -11.23 -18.57 11.66
N LEU A 295 -10.74 -17.93 12.71
CA LEU A 295 -10.81 -18.44 14.09
C LEU A 295 -12.26 -18.64 14.54
N ILE A 296 -13.12 -17.64 14.34
CA ILE A 296 -14.54 -17.69 14.72
C ILE A 296 -15.27 -18.79 13.94
N ASP A 297 -15.05 -18.85 12.63
CA ASP A 297 -15.74 -19.81 11.76
C ASP A 297 -15.14 -21.22 11.83
N ARG A 298 -14.01 -21.40 12.54
CA ARG A 298 -13.20 -22.63 12.54
C ARG A 298 -12.87 -23.11 11.12
N SER A 299 -12.59 -22.15 10.24
CA SER A 299 -12.20 -22.44 8.87
C SER A 299 -10.75 -22.88 8.82
N GLU A 300 -10.41 -23.76 7.88
CA GLU A 300 -9.02 -24.16 7.60
C GLU A 300 -8.43 -23.41 6.39
N SER A 301 -9.19 -22.52 5.74
CA SER A 301 -8.69 -21.70 4.65
C SER A 301 -9.34 -20.31 4.63
N ALA A 302 -8.68 -19.38 3.94
CA ALA A 302 -9.20 -18.06 3.61
C ALA A 302 -9.09 -17.78 2.11
N ASP A 303 -9.42 -18.79 1.30
CA ASP A 303 -9.40 -18.72 -0.16
C ASP A 303 -10.53 -17.84 -0.73
N ALA A 304 -10.59 -17.71 -2.05
CA ALA A 304 -11.59 -16.90 -2.73
C ALA A 304 -13.05 -17.34 -2.47
N ALA A 305 -13.29 -18.63 -2.18
CA ALA A 305 -14.61 -19.15 -1.86
C ALA A 305 -15.00 -18.78 -0.42
N TYR A 306 -14.07 -18.90 0.52
CA TYR A 306 -14.26 -18.43 1.89
C TYR A 306 -14.55 -16.93 1.93
N LEU A 307 -13.77 -16.11 1.20
CA LEU A 307 -14.02 -14.66 1.10
C LEU A 307 -15.42 -14.35 0.56
N LYS A 308 -15.87 -15.09 -0.47
CA LYS A 308 -17.22 -14.93 -1.03
C LYS A 308 -18.34 -15.26 -0.03
N MET A 309 -18.13 -16.26 0.82
CA MET A 309 -19.07 -16.56 1.92
C MET A 309 -19.04 -15.45 2.98
N LEU A 310 -17.86 -14.91 3.29
CA LEU A 310 -17.68 -13.88 4.29
C LEU A 310 -18.32 -12.54 3.87
N GLU A 311 -18.32 -12.23 2.57
CA GLU A 311 -18.78 -10.94 1.99
C GLU A 311 -20.12 -10.42 2.51
N ARG A 312 -21.09 -11.30 2.73
CA ARG A 312 -22.43 -10.93 3.20
C ARG A 312 -22.62 -11.15 4.71
N LYS A 313 -21.72 -11.90 5.35
CA LYS A 313 -21.76 -12.24 6.78
C LYS A 313 -20.97 -11.24 7.62
N ARG A 314 -19.73 -10.93 7.23
CA ARG A 314 -18.82 -10.03 7.95
C ARG A 314 -17.96 -9.21 7.00
N ARG A 315 -17.82 -7.92 7.27
CA ARG A 315 -17.01 -7.00 6.46
C ARG A 315 -16.13 -6.12 7.33
N LEU A 316 -14.92 -5.86 6.85
CA LEU A 316 -14.07 -4.80 7.38
C LEU A 316 -14.26 -3.53 6.54
N VAL A 317 -14.38 -2.39 7.21
CA VAL A 317 -14.24 -1.06 6.60
C VAL A 317 -13.18 -0.25 7.34
N TYR A 318 -12.45 0.58 6.62
CA TYR A 318 -11.32 1.34 7.14
C TYR A 318 -11.46 2.84 6.90
N THR A 319 -10.83 3.63 7.77
CA THR A 319 -10.67 5.08 7.64
C THR A 319 -9.34 5.50 8.26
N SER A 320 -8.58 6.36 7.59
CA SER A 320 -7.38 7.00 8.17
C SER A 320 -7.72 8.07 9.22
N ASP A 321 -8.97 8.52 9.29
CA ASP A 321 -9.43 9.40 10.36
C ASP A 321 -9.46 8.69 11.73
N GLY A 322 -8.53 9.07 12.61
CA GLY A 322 -8.42 8.59 13.99
C GLY A 322 -9.37 9.27 14.99
N THR A 323 -10.33 10.09 14.54
CA THR A 323 -11.39 10.60 15.41
C THR A 323 -12.39 9.51 15.79
N ASN A 324 -13.19 9.80 16.82
CA ASN A 324 -14.14 8.85 17.38
C ASN A 324 -15.08 8.26 16.31
N TRP A 325 -14.93 6.97 16.02
CA TRP A 325 -15.65 6.26 14.94
C TRP A 325 -17.18 6.27 15.13
N ILE A 326 -17.67 6.37 16.38
CA ILE A 326 -19.10 6.43 16.72
C ILE A 326 -19.76 7.69 16.12
N ARG A 327 -18.99 8.74 15.81
CA ARG A 327 -19.53 9.92 15.11
C ARG A 327 -20.00 9.62 13.69
N ARG A 328 -19.55 8.50 13.12
CA ARG A 328 -19.83 8.08 11.73
C ARG A 328 -20.85 6.95 11.66
N LEU A 329 -21.59 6.67 12.75
CA LEU A 329 -22.57 5.58 12.81
C LEU A 329 -23.57 5.58 11.65
N GLU A 330 -23.98 6.75 11.16
CA GLU A 330 -24.89 6.84 10.02
C GLU A 330 -24.29 6.23 8.74
N TYR A 331 -23.09 6.70 8.34
CA TYR A 331 -22.36 6.15 7.21
C TYR A 331 -22.06 4.66 7.37
N LEU A 332 -21.74 4.22 8.59
CA LEU A 332 -21.45 2.81 8.88
C LEU A 332 -22.68 1.92 8.77
N LEU A 333 -23.84 2.39 9.23
CA LEU A 333 -25.10 1.68 9.08
C LEU A 333 -25.55 1.62 7.61
N GLU A 334 -25.32 2.67 6.84
CA GLU A 334 -25.55 2.65 5.38
C GLU A 334 -24.62 1.67 4.67
N ALA A 335 -23.34 1.64 5.04
CA ALA A 335 -22.37 0.67 4.53
C ALA A 335 -22.78 -0.77 4.89
N ALA A 336 -23.15 -1.02 6.15
CA ALA A 336 -23.66 -2.31 6.60
C ALA A 336 -24.89 -2.73 5.78
N TYR A 337 -25.84 -1.81 5.58
CA TYR A 337 -27.04 -2.06 4.78
C TYR A 337 -26.74 -2.43 3.32
N ARG A 338 -25.75 -1.77 2.72
CA ARG A 338 -25.31 -2.07 1.35
C ARG A 338 -24.62 -3.43 1.26
N LEU A 339 -23.73 -3.72 2.21
CA LEU A 339 -22.75 -4.79 2.09
C LEU A 339 -23.17 -6.11 2.71
N LEU A 340 -23.99 -6.09 3.77
CA LEU A 340 -24.27 -7.25 4.61
C LEU A 340 -25.73 -7.72 4.49
N ASP A 341 -25.92 -9.02 4.70
CA ASP A 341 -27.24 -9.59 4.96
C ASP A 341 -27.68 -9.31 6.41
N LYS A 342 -28.96 -9.52 6.68
CA LYS A 342 -29.53 -9.36 8.04
C LYS A 342 -28.69 -10.13 9.07
N ASP A 343 -28.50 -9.51 10.24
CA ASP A 343 -27.69 -10.03 11.36
C ASP A 343 -26.17 -10.10 11.05
N GLY A 344 -25.71 -9.48 9.96
CA GLY A 344 -24.30 -9.39 9.61
C GLY A 344 -23.51 -8.42 10.49
N THR A 345 -22.18 -8.59 10.49
CA THR A 345 -21.27 -7.80 11.33
C THR A 345 -20.32 -6.92 10.51
N LEU A 346 -20.35 -5.61 10.76
CA LEU A 346 -19.40 -4.66 10.21
C LEU A 346 -18.32 -4.37 11.27
N ILE A 347 -17.07 -4.66 10.91
CA ILE A 347 -15.90 -4.34 11.72
C ILE A 347 -15.27 -3.08 11.16
N VAL A 348 -15.01 -2.10 12.03
CA VAL A 348 -14.40 -0.82 11.68
C VAL A 348 -12.95 -0.82 12.16
N ALA A 349 -12.04 -0.40 11.29
CA ALA A 349 -10.65 -0.14 11.64
C ALA A 349 -10.31 1.33 11.42
N SER A 350 -9.69 1.94 12.42
CA SER A 350 -9.14 3.29 12.34
C SER A 350 -7.94 3.43 13.30
N PRO A 351 -7.14 4.50 13.19
CA PRO A 351 -6.07 4.80 14.14
C PRO A 351 -6.54 5.24 15.54
N GLU A 352 -7.83 5.13 15.90
CA GLU A 352 -8.33 5.53 17.22
C GLU A 352 -7.78 4.61 18.33
N PRO A 353 -6.85 5.08 19.18
CA PRO A 353 -6.07 4.19 20.06
C PRO A 353 -6.87 3.63 21.24
N ALA A 354 -7.96 4.31 21.63
CA ALA A 354 -8.82 3.92 22.74
C ALA A 354 -10.25 3.64 22.26
N ALA A 355 -10.42 3.18 21.03
CA ALA A 355 -11.72 2.94 20.44
C ALA A 355 -12.59 2.02 21.32
N LYS A 356 -13.87 2.33 21.42
CA LYS A 356 -14.84 1.43 22.05
C LYS A 356 -15.17 0.31 21.09
N VAL A 357 -15.31 -0.91 21.61
CA VAL A 357 -15.67 -2.06 20.78
C VAL A 357 -17.05 -1.88 20.16
N LEU A 358 -18.04 -1.45 20.93
CA LEU A 358 -19.43 -1.30 20.49
C LEU A 358 -19.91 0.14 20.75
N PRO A 359 -20.82 0.67 19.91
CA PRO A 359 -21.53 1.90 20.22
C PRO A 359 -22.46 1.69 21.42
N LYS A 360 -22.78 2.76 22.15
CA LYS A 360 -23.79 2.66 23.22
C LYS A 360 -25.17 2.44 22.61
N GLY A 361 -25.96 1.50 23.14
CA GLY A 361 -27.29 1.13 22.60
C GLY A 361 -28.19 2.34 22.30
N PHE A 362 -28.32 3.28 23.23
CA PHE A 362 -29.15 4.48 23.02
C PHE A 362 -28.66 5.40 21.88
N GLN A 363 -27.36 5.42 21.59
CA GLN A 363 -26.81 6.22 20.49
C GLN A 363 -27.12 5.56 19.15
N LEU A 364 -27.02 4.23 19.09
CA LEU A 364 -27.37 3.45 17.93
C LEU A 364 -28.86 3.58 17.60
N GLU A 365 -29.74 3.43 18.59
CA GLU A 365 -31.19 3.63 18.44
C GLU A 365 -31.54 5.02 17.92
N LYS A 366 -30.90 6.06 18.46
CA LYS A 366 -31.10 7.45 18.02
C LYS A 366 -30.70 7.62 16.54
N VAL A 367 -29.56 7.08 16.13
CA VAL A 367 -29.10 7.18 14.74
C VAL A 367 -30.00 6.39 13.81
N ILE A 368 -30.39 5.16 14.15
CA ILE A 368 -31.34 4.35 13.37
C ILE A 368 -32.67 5.08 13.19
N SER A 369 -33.17 5.71 14.26
CA SER A 369 -34.41 6.49 14.19
C SER A 369 -34.29 7.68 13.24
N ASN A 370 -33.13 8.34 13.16
CA ASN A 370 -32.90 9.46 12.25
C ASN A 370 -32.79 9.00 10.79
N ILE A 371 -32.08 7.91 10.50
CA ILE A 371 -31.90 7.36 9.14
C ILE A 371 -33.22 6.88 8.52
N SER A 372 -34.16 6.51 9.37
CA SER A 372 -35.44 5.94 8.96
C SER A 372 -36.51 7.02 8.73
N VAL A 373 -36.21 8.29 9.01
CA VAL A 373 -37.12 9.41 8.70
C VAL A 373 -36.84 9.90 7.27
N VAL A 374 -37.57 9.36 6.29
CA VAL A 374 -37.68 9.98 4.97
C VAL A 374 -38.79 11.04 5.05
N PRO A 375 -38.61 12.30 4.58
CA PRO A 375 -39.72 13.25 4.52
C PRO A 375 -40.75 12.72 3.52
N ALA A 376 -41.88 12.22 4.02
CA ALA A 376 -42.99 11.79 3.19
C ALA A 376 -43.60 12.99 2.45
N GLN A 377 -43.16 13.27 1.23
CA GLN A 377 -43.93 14.10 0.30
C GLN A 377 -44.87 13.19 -0.51
N GLY A 378 -46.09 12.97 0.00
CA GLY A 378 -47.15 12.32 -0.77
C GLY A 378 -48.23 11.64 0.07
N ILE A 379 -49.43 11.49 -0.53
CA ILE A 379 -50.68 10.97 0.07
C ILE A 379 -50.61 9.46 0.40
N PHE A 380 -49.46 8.81 0.17
CA PHE A 380 -49.20 7.38 0.44
C PHE A 380 -47.95 7.19 1.30
N ALA A 381 -47.88 7.84 2.47
CA ALA A 381 -46.86 7.53 3.47
C ALA A 381 -47.17 6.14 4.07
N ILE A 382 -46.38 5.14 3.68
CA ILE A 382 -46.55 3.76 4.12
C ILE A 382 -45.63 3.54 5.33
N ASP A 383 -46.20 3.55 6.54
CA ASP A 383 -45.51 3.25 7.82
C ASP A 383 -44.80 1.87 7.84
N SER A 384 -45.08 0.99 6.87
CA SER A 384 -44.53 -0.37 6.83
C SER A 384 -43.12 -0.47 6.22
N ILE A 385 -42.66 0.52 5.45
CA ILE A 385 -41.32 0.47 4.84
C ILE A 385 -40.27 0.94 5.85
N ASP A 386 -40.60 1.95 6.65
CA ASP A 386 -39.70 2.52 7.67
C ASP A 386 -39.45 1.55 8.83
N SER A 387 -40.49 0.84 9.27
CA SER A 387 -40.36 -0.20 10.33
C SER A 387 -39.50 -1.38 9.89
N PHE A 388 -39.57 -1.79 8.62
CA PHE A 388 -38.73 -2.86 8.07
C PHE A 388 -37.26 -2.42 7.96
N LYS A 389 -37.01 -1.20 7.48
CA LYS A 389 -35.65 -0.63 7.42
C LYS A 389 -35.04 -0.48 8.82
N CYS A 390 -35.79 0.05 9.78
CA CYS A 390 -35.39 0.09 11.20
C CYS A 390 -34.99 -1.28 11.72
N ALA A 391 -35.80 -2.31 11.48
CA ALA A 391 -35.55 -3.67 11.96
C ALA A 391 -34.29 -4.29 11.33
N ILE A 392 -34.01 -4.00 10.06
CA ILE A 392 -32.76 -4.43 9.40
C ILE A 392 -31.56 -3.68 9.98
N LEU A 393 -31.62 -2.35 10.09
CA LEU A 393 -30.52 -1.56 10.62
C LEU A 393 -30.18 -1.94 12.07
N ALA A 394 -31.20 -2.26 12.88
CA ALA A 394 -31.03 -2.73 14.25
C ALA A 394 -30.48 -4.16 14.34
N SER A 395 -30.54 -4.95 13.26
CA SER A 395 -29.99 -6.31 13.23
C SER A 395 -28.47 -6.34 13.07
N TYR A 396 -27.88 -5.29 12.47
CA TYR A 396 -26.45 -5.26 12.23
C TYR A 396 -25.63 -5.12 13.51
N LYS A 397 -24.52 -5.85 13.57
CA LYS A 397 -23.52 -5.70 14.62
C LYS A 397 -22.41 -4.79 14.12
N LEU A 398 -22.08 -3.77 14.89
CA LEU A 398 -20.99 -2.84 14.58
C LEU A 398 -19.92 -2.97 15.66
N ALA A 399 -18.72 -3.40 15.28
CA ALA A 399 -17.60 -3.54 16.19
C ALA A 399 -16.37 -2.77 15.71
N HIS A 400 -15.53 -2.28 16.63
CA HIS A 400 -14.23 -1.70 16.28
C HIS A 400 -13.09 -2.69 16.51
N LEU A 401 -12.16 -2.80 15.56
CA LEU A 401 -11.06 -3.77 15.61
C LEU A 401 -10.12 -3.53 16.82
N GLU A 402 -9.71 -2.28 17.08
CA GLU A 402 -8.95 -1.93 18.28
C GLU A 402 -9.75 -2.22 19.56
N GLY A 403 -11.06 -2.00 19.54
CA GLY A 403 -11.93 -2.30 20.69
C GLY A 403 -12.00 -3.80 20.98
N LEU A 404 -12.07 -4.63 19.93
CA LEU A 404 -12.00 -6.09 20.05
C LEU A 404 -10.66 -6.54 20.66
N ARG A 405 -9.54 -5.98 20.20
CA ARG A 405 -8.21 -6.27 20.79
C ARG A 405 -8.17 -5.88 22.26
N ARG A 406 -8.71 -4.71 22.60
CA ARG A 406 -8.71 -4.24 23.99
C ARG A 406 -9.56 -5.13 24.91
N GLU A 407 -10.82 -5.36 24.55
CA GLU A 407 -11.78 -6.07 25.40
C GLU A 407 -11.53 -7.58 25.47
N CYS A 408 -11.14 -8.20 24.35
CA CYS A 408 -10.92 -9.65 24.30
C CYS A 408 -9.50 -10.07 24.72
N VAL A 409 -8.53 -9.15 24.73
CA VAL A 409 -7.13 -9.47 25.04
C VAL A 409 -6.54 -8.58 26.13
N VAL A 410 -6.50 -7.27 25.92
CA VAL A 410 -5.75 -6.36 26.82
C VAL A 410 -6.35 -6.30 28.21
N GLU A 411 -7.65 -6.06 28.34
CA GLU A 411 -8.33 -5.92 29.64
C GLU A 411 -8.42 -7.23 30.43
N VAL A 412 -8.11 -8.35 29.78
CA VAL A 412 -8.20 -9.71 30.33
C VAL A 412 -6.90 -10.48 30.16
N GLU A 413 -5.76 -9.77 30.07
CA GLU A 413 -4.46 -10.38 29.76
C GLU A 413 -4.08 -11.50 30.75
N ASP A 414 -4.41 -11.34 32.03
CA ASP A 414 -4.16 -12.31 33.09
C ASP A 414 -4.90 -13.64 32.87
N GLU A 415 -6.06 -13.61 32.19
CA GLU A 415 -6.81 -14.83 31.88
C GLU A 415 -5.98 -15.76 30.98
N TYR A 416 -5.20 -15.19 30.05
CA TYR A 416 -4.34 -15.96 29.13
C TYR A 416 -3.15 -16.63 29.83
N LEU A 417 -2.73 -16.12 30.99
CA LEU A 417 -1.74 -16.79 31.83
C LEU A 417 -2.35 -18.00 32.55
N SER A 418 -3.61 -17.86 33.00
CA SER A 418 -4.32 -18.86 33.80
C SER A 418 -4.89 -20.04 33.02
N VAL A 419 -4.86 -20.00 31.68
CA VAL A 419 -5.34 -21.09 30.81
C VAL A 419 -4.57 -22.38 31.15
N GLN A 420 -5.29 -23.38 31.66
CA GLN A 420 -4.73 -24.67 32.07
C GLN A 420 -3.92 -25.31 30.94
N GLN A 421 -2.80 -25.96 31.30
CA GLN A 421 -1.99 -26.74 30.37
C GLN A 421 -2.87 -27.76 29.61
N GLY A 422 -3.07 -27.54 28.31
CA GLY A 422 -3.87 -28.39 27.42
C GLY A 422 -5.12 -27.73 26.82
N LYS A 423 -5.54 -26.55 27.29
CA LYS A 423 -6.55 -25.72 26.61
C LYS A 423 -5.87 -24.71 25.67
N SER A 424 -6.43 -24.50 24.49
CA SER A 424 -5.88 -23.55 23.52
C SER A 424 -6.20 -22.11 23.91
N LYS A 425 -5.20 -21.22 23.91
CA LYS A 425 -5.43 -19.78 24.13
C LYS A 425 -6.25 -19.17 22.98
N LEU A 426 -6.10 -19.70 21.77
CA LEU A 426 -6.96 -19.36 20.63
C LEU A 426 -8.44 -19.68 20.89
N ASP A 427 -8.77 -20.76 21.60
CA ASP A 427 -10.16 -21.09 21.92
C ASP A 427 -10.79 -20.06 22.86
N LEU A 428 -10.04 -19.59 23.87
CA LEU A 428 -10.49 -18.51 24.76
C LEU A 428 -10.74 -17.22 23.97
N LEU A 429 -9.79 -16.82 23.13
CA LEU A 429 -9.95 -15.64 22.28
C LEU A 429 -11.16 -15.79 21.34
N ARG A 430 -11.32 -16.95 20.71
CA ARG A 430 -12.45 -17.27 19.82
C ARG A 430 -13.78 -17.14 20.54
N GLU A 431 -13.89 -17.65 21.77
CA GLU A 431 -15.10 -17.56 22.59
C GLU A 431 -15.46 -16.09 22.86
N LYS A 432 -14.51 -15.30 23.37
CA LYS A 432 -14.72 -13.86 23.63
C LYS A 432 -15.08 -13.08 22.35
N LEU A 433 -14.40 -13.35 21.23
CA LEU A 433 -14.72 -12.73 19.95
C LEU A 433 -16.12 -13.12 19.44
N SER A 434 -16.51 -14.38 19.63
CA SER A 434 -17.82 -14.87 19.18
C SER A 434 -18.97 -14.24 19.97
N GLU A 435 -18.78 -13.93 21.25
CA GLU A 435 -19.79 -13.23 22.07
C GLU A 435 -20.11 -11.83 21.54
N ILE A 436 -19.14 -11.18 20.88
CA ILE A 436 -19.30 -9.82 20.33
C ILE A 436 -19.73 -9.86 18.86
N ILE A 437 -19.18 -10.80 18.07
CA ILE A 437 -19.27 -10.78 16.60
C ILE A 437 -20.35 -11.72 16.03
N ASN A 438 -20.70 -12.82 16.73
CA ASN A 438 -21.72 -13.79 16.26
C ASN A 438 -23.09 -13.52 16.82
#